data_AF-A0ABD3P329-F1
#
_entry.id   AF-A0ABD3P329-F1
#
_cell.length_a   1.000
_cell.length_b   1.000
_cell.length_c   1.000
_cell.angle_alpha   90.00
_cell.angle_beta   90.00
_cell.angle_gamma   90.00
#
_symmetry.space_group_name_H-M   'P 1'
#
loop_
_entity.id
_entity.type
_entity.pdbx_description
1 polymer ?
#
loop_
_entity_poly.entity_id
_entity_poly.type
_entity_poly.pdbx_seq_one_letter_code
_entity_poly.pdbx_strand_id
1 'polypeptide(L)'
;MMSVPTLPPFAPDSDSPSWETHVEGFNSAEHNELSREELIELFGEENMNYIFEVRARQAALTVSCPSPDRRETTAITTSARKTRRYGGSSRVVDGDGATNPTNQSINASSRCATSYMLAAYFEPRISSTDSMTQLEPSPLLGLPTAQWTDIISYLTANDLKSLRLTGSKKSRLAAPPLTSHLQLRMDRAPFFLRDVYFSELQTGKWLAGRRRLTINDADAPICPRKVAYLLSRGYLNGITQVIVHDCHAHAAVVCVLSALPNLSYLKLVDQGNPEEISSVNNRNDLEMMVASLGNMTSLQALDVEFDSVISGRHLMFLQHLVSLKHLRLRGFDLSRGIQNMAGLVHLQSLHLCHGNFYSSPEEDVREEDLLSLMNLRNVQSLHLEGFDCLGDTGLKPFSPSSTMTNLTLKHCQEMSQDCLPSIGRMTSLESLHIVNSAFDDIDIENFESENWIHLNALKKLKSLSLFYVLVDQYDLLDLTGLTSLETLNIAFHDDVDASGFEDLCQTILQTFPSLKKLRIFSDEMGMDYTMQRGGLEIEFASFNFGDEVELD
;
A
#
# COMPACT_ATOMS: atom_id res chain seq x y z
N MET A 1 9.46 -48.20 60.56
CA MET A 1 8.57 -48.75 59.51
C MET A 1 9.33 -48.57 58.21
N MET A 2 9.80 -49.64 57.55
CA MET A 2 9.03 -50.44 56.56
C MET A 2 8.48 -49.57 55.41
N SER A 3 8.72 -49.82 54.12
CA SER A 3 9.65 -50.73 53.41
C SER A 3 9.75 -50.23 51.95
N VAL A 4 10.93 -50.29 51.32
CA VAL A 4 11.07 -50.08 49.86
C VAL A 4 11.09 -51.45 49.15
N PRO A 5 10.30 -51.67 48.08
CA PRO A 5 10.51 -52.75 47.13
C PRO A 5 11.37 -52.30 45.93
N THR A 6 12.24 -53.19 45.44
CA THR A 6 13.22 -52.91 44.38
C THR A 6 13.10 -53.87 43.19
N LEU A 7 13.16 -53.32 41.97
CA LEU A 7 13.76 -53.91 40.75
C LEU A 7 13.08 -55.21 40.20
N PRO A 8 13.46 -55.79 39.02
CA PRO A 8 14.63 -55.54 38.15
C PRO A 8 14.26 -55.44 36.62
N PRO A 9 15.04 -55.91 35.60
CA PRO A 9 15.51 -55.01 34.52
C PRO A 9 15.22 -55.50 33.07
N PHE A 10 15.67 -54.77 32.05
CA PHE A 10 16.47 -55.24 30.88
C PHE A 10 16.70 -54.09 29.88
N ALA A 11 17.76 -54.18 29.07
CA ALA A 11 18.18 -53.24 28.02
C ALA A 11 18.59 -54.06 26.77
N PRO A 12 19.21 -53.50 25.71
CA PRO A 12 19.15 -52.16 25.09
C PRO A 12 18.79 -52.24 23.57
N ASP A 13 18.71 -51.09 22.88
CA ASP A 13 19.16 -50.87 21.49
C ASP A 13 19.10 -49.34 21.22
N SER A 14 20.19 -48.63 20.92
CA SER A 14 21.13 -48.68 19.78
C SER A 14 20.65 -47.87 18.56
N ASP A 15 20.85 -46.54 18.60
CA ASP A 15 21.74 -45.83 17.67
C ASP A 15 21.69 -44.31 17.85
N SER A 16 22.87 -43.71 18.07
CA SER A 16 23.12 -42.27 17.89
C SER A 16 24.61 -42.06 17.64
N PRO A 17 25.00 -41.29 16.62
CA PRO A 17 26.36 -40.77 16.50
C PRO A 17 26.41 -39.33 17.01
N SER A 18 27.04 -39.16 18.17
CA SER A 18 27.44 -37.85 18.68
C SER A 18 28.53 -37.22 17.81
N TRP A 19 28.51 -35.90 17.68
CA TRP A 19 29.73 -35.10 17.65
C TRP A 19 29.46 -33.69 18.18
N GLU A 20 30.10 -33.36 19.29
CA GLU A 20 30.34 -31.97 19.70
C GLU A 20 31.82 -31.65 19.50
N THR A 21 32.15 -30.35 19.57
CA THR A 21 33.50 -29.75 19.54
C THR A 21 34.14 -29.57 18.17
N HIS A 22 33.85 -28.43 17.54
CA HIS A 22 34.89 -27.42 17.31
C HIS A 22 34.28 -26.01 17.27
N VAL A 23 34.66 -25.17 18.25
CA VAL A 23 34.48 -23.72 18.18
C VAL A 23 35.74 -23.14 17.54
N GLU A 24 35.63 -22.62 16.33
CA GLU A 24 36.50 -21.56 15.80
C GLU A 24 35.75 -20.84 14.68
N GLY A 25 35.75 -19.51 14.71
CA GLY A 25 34.66 -18.72 14.12
C GLY A 25 34.78 -18.43 12.62
N PHE A 26 33.64 -18.14 12.00
CA PHE A 26 33.57 -17.38 10.76
C PHE A 26 32.56 -16.23 10.88
N ASN A 27 33.06 -15.01 10.69
CA ASN A 27 32.23 -13.85 10.39
C ASN A 27 31.80 -13.92 8.93
N SER A 28 30.50 -14.01 8.67
CA SER A 28 29.89 -13.49 7.46
C SER A 28 28.39 -13.29 7.66
N ALA A 29 27.93 -12.05 7.48
CA ALA A 29 26.51 -11.79 7.33
C ALA A 29 26.05 -12.32 5.97
N GLU A 30 25.31 -13.42 5.96
CA GLU A 30 24.60 -13.87 4.77
C GLU A 30 23.30 -13.09 4.62
N HIS A 31 23.28 -12.17 3.66
CA HIS A 31 22.05 -11.54 3.20
C HIS A 31 21.22 -12.61 2.47
N ASN A 32 20.12 -13.05 3.09
CA ASN A 32 19.20 -14.02 2.50
C ASN A 32 18.29 -13.38 1.43
N GLU A 33 18.88 -13.01 0.29
CA GLU A 33 18.11 -12.88 -0.94
C GLU A 33 17.79 -14.29 -1.46
N LEU A 34 16.51 -14.58 -1.74
CA LEU A 34 16.11 -15.83 -2.40
C LEU A 34 16.87 -15.99 -3.72
N SER A 35 17.48 -17.15 -3.92
CA SER A 35 18.30 -17.43 -5.08
C SER A 35 17.48 -17.42 -6.38
N ARG A 36 18.17 -17.23 -7.51
CA ARG A 36 17.54 -17.28 -8.83
C ARG A 36 16.88 -18.64 -9.07
N GLU A 37 17.49 -19.69 -8.57
CA GLU A 37 17.06 -21.07 -8.68
C GLU A 37 15.76 -21.31 -7.91
N GLU A 38 15.66 -20.88 -6.64
CA GLU A 38 14.44 -20.96 -5.83
C GLU A 38 13.28 -20.17 -6.47
N LEU A 39 13.55 -18.97 -6.98
CA LEU A 39 12.53 -18.17 -7.67
C LEU A 39 12.07 -18.81 -9.00
N ILE A 40 12.94 -19.53 -9.71
CA ILE A 40 12.61 -20.26 -10.94
C ILE A 40 11.75 -21.50 -10.64
N GLU A 41 12.05 -22.23 -9.56
CA GLU A 41 11.30 -23.40 -9.12
C GLU A 41 9.87 -23.03 -8.71
N LEU A 42 9.69 -21.87 -8.05
CA LEU A 42 8.40 -21.39 -7.56
C LEU A 42 7.53 -20.71 -8.63
N PHE A 43 8.08 -19.79 -9.43
CA PHE A 43 7.30 -19.01 -10.40
C PHE A 43 7.30 -19.59 -11.82
N GLY A 44 8.10 -20.61 -12.09
CA GLY A 44 8.35 -21.17 -13.41
C GLY A 44 9.32 -20.32 -14.24
N GLU A 45 10.24 -21.01 -14.92
CA GLU A 45 11.38 -20.44 -15.63
C GLU A 45 11.00 -19.34 -16.65
N GLU A 46 9.86 -19.47 -17.33
CA GLU A 46 9.39 -18.47 -18.31
C GLU A 46 8.94 -17.15 -17.68
N ASN A 47 8.36 -17.15 -16.47
CA ASN A 47 7.95 -15.92 -15.79
C ASN A 47 9.18 -15.18 -15.22
N MET A 48 10.09 -15.92 -14.59
CA MET A 48 11.32 -15.34 -14.03
C MET A 48 12.25 -14.77 -15.10
N ASN A 49 12.48 -15.49 -16.20
CA ASN A 49 13.28 -14.97 -17.30
C ASN A 49 12.70 -13.65 -17.86
N TYR A 50 11.38 -13.49 -17.85
CA TYR A 50 10.74 -12.25 -18.28
C TYR A 50 10.92 -11.09 -17.27
N ILE A 51 10.83 -11.37 -15.96
CA ILE A 51 11.14 -10.38 -14.90
C ILE A 51 12.60 -9.92 -15.00
N PHE A 52 13.54 -10.84 -15.20
CA PHE A 52 14.95 -10.52 -15.42
C PHE A 52 15.18 -9.73 -16.73
N GLU A 53 14.48 -10.06 -17.82
CA GLU A 53 14.56 -9.31 -19.09
C GLU A 53 14.04 -7.86 -18.94
N VAL A 54 12.95 -7.66 -18.19
CA VAL A 54 12.42 -6.32 -17.85
C VAL A 54 13.45 -5.53 -17.05
N ARG A 55 14.01 -6.11 -15.97
CA ARG A 55 15.05 -5.46 -15.15
C ARG A 55 16.28 -5.10 -15.98
N ALA A 56 16.76 -6.00 -16.84
CA ALA A 56 17.90 -5.74 -17.72
C ALA A 56 17.64 -4.58 -18.71
N ARG A 57 16.42 -4.47 -19.25
CA ARG A 57 16.02 -3.35 -20.11
C ARG A 57 15.90 -2.03 -19.35
N GLN A 58 15.38 -2.05 -18.12
CA GLN A 58 15.32 -0.86 -17.26
C GLN A 58 16.72 -0.36 -16.89
N ALA A 59 17.64 -1.27 -16.52
CA ALA A 59 19.04 -0.94 -16.26
C ALA A 59 19.76 -0.38 -17.50
N ALA A 60 19.47 -0.90 -18.70
CA ALA A 60 20.02 -0.34 -19.94
C ALA A 60 19.50 1.08 -20.26
N LEU A 61 18.27 1.40 -19.85
CA LEU A 61 17.67 2.73 -20.02
C LEU A 61 18.21 3.77 -19.02
N THR A 62 18.59 3.38 -17.80
CA THR A 62 19.26 4.29 -16.85
C THR A 62 20.74 4.55 -17.18
N VAL A 63 21.42 3.62 -17.85
CA VAL A 63 22.83 3.78 -18.26
C VAL A 63 23.03 4.62 -19.53
N SER A 64 21.97 4.88 -20.31
CA SER A 64 22.06 5.54 -21.63
C SER A 64 21.87 7.07 -21.62
N CYS A 65 22.51 7.78 -20.68
CA CYS A 65 22.60 9.25 -20.66
C CYS A 65 23.95 9.76 -20.11
N PRO A 66 24.95 10.08 -20.97
CA PRO A 66 26.08 10.90 -20.57
C PRO A 66 25.74 12.40 -20.67
N SER A 67 25.96 13.14 -19.59
CA SER A 67 25.77 14.60 -19.53
C SER A 67 26.89 15.37 -20.27
N PRO A 68 26.61 16.57 -20.81
CA PRO A 68 27.60 17.36 -21.52
C PRO A 68 28.33 18.33 -20.58
N ASP A 69 29.43 17.91 -19.96
CA ASP A 69 30.66 18.72 -19.84
C ASP A 69 31.73 18.03 -18.98
N ARG A 70 32.92 17.85 -19.56
CA ARG A 70 34.18 18.34 -19.00
C ARG A 70 35.31 18.23 -20.02
N ARG A 71 35.90 19.37 -20.36
CA ARG A 71 37.21 19.43 -21.01
C ARG A 71 38.26 19.02 -19.98
N GLU A 72 39.09 18.04 -20.29
CA GLU A 72 40.45 18.03 -19.75
C GLU A 72 41.43 17.42 -20.75
N THR A 73 42.55 18.12 -20.93
CA THR A 73 43.61 17.79 -21.88
C THR A 73 44.65 16.90 -21.23
N THR A 74 45.06 15.82 -21.89
CA THR A 74 46.43 15.31 -21.76
C THR A 74 46.82 14.47 -22.99
N ALA A 75 48.13 14.33 -23.21
CA ALA A 75 48.67 14.06 -24.54
C ALA A 75 49.28 12.65 -24.68
N ILE A 76 49.22 12.14 -25.91
CA ILE A 76 50.25 11.34 -26.61
C ILE A 76 50.80 10.11 -25.86
N THR A 77 50.52 8.92 -26.41
CA THR A 77 51.61 7.98 -26.72
C THR A 77 51.27 7.12 -27.93
N THR A 78 52.25 6.96 -28.83
CA THR A 78 52.13 6.25 -30.11
C THR A 78 52.46 4.77 -29.98
N SER A 79 51.69 3.91 -30.64
CA SER A 79 52.18 2.59 -31.09
C SER A 79 51.48 2.18 -32.38
N ALA A 80 52.25 1.78 -33.39
CA ALA A 80 51.75 1.43 -34.71
C ALA A 80 52.31 0.10 -35.20
N ARG A 81 51.43 -0.81 -35.64
CA ARG A 81 51.66 -2.01 -36.50
C ARG A 81 50.38 -2.85 -36.52
N LYS A 82 49.99 -3.57 -37.58
CA LYS A 82 50.55 -3.69 -38.94
C LYS A 82 49.44 -4.14 -39.91
N THR A 83 49.55 -3.75 -41.17
CA THR A 83 48.67 -4.14 -42.28
C THR A 83 48.68 -5.64 -42.60
N ARG A 84 47.54 -6.16 -43.10
CA ARG A 84 47.55 -7.12 -44.23
C ARG A 84 46.32 -6.94 -45.13
N ARG A 85 46.55 -6.49 -46.37
CA ARG A 85 45.63 -6.70 -47.50
C ARG A 85 45.91 -8.06 -48.12
N TYR A 86 44.89 -8.68 -48.67
CA TYR A 86 44.99 -9.42 -49.94
C TYR A 86 43.84 -8.97 -50.83
N GLY A 87 44.06 -8.97 -52.14
CA GLY A 87 43.06 -8.58 -53.14
C GLY A 87 43.38 -9.18 -54.51
N GLY A 88 42.41 -9.07 -55.42
CA GLY A 88 42.45 -9.62 -56.78
C GLY A 88 41.02 -10.07 -57.16
N SER A 89 40.25 -9.39 -58.02
CA SER A 89 40.47 -9.08 -59.46
C SER A 89 40.23 -10.32 -60.35
N SER A 90 39.54 -10.30 -61.50
CA SER A 90 38.65 -9.32 -62.17
C SER A 90 38.10 -9.96 -63.47
N ARG A 91 36.98 -9.44 -64.01
CA ARG A 91 36.63 -9.18 -65.45
C ARG A 91 35.17 -9.57 -65.80
N VAL A 92 34.30 -8.65 -66.29
CA VAL A 92 34.04 -8.16 -67.69
C VAL A 92 33.64 -9.33 -68.62
N VAL A 93 32.58 -9.34 -69.46
CA VAL A 93 32.21 -8.42 -70.59
C VAL A 93 30.75 -8.62 -71.10
N ASP A 94 30.10 -7.52 -71.51
CA ASP A 94 28.97 -7.24 -72.46
C ASP A 94 27.66 -8.06 -72.60
N GLY A 95 26.61 -7.37 -73.10
CA GLY A 95 25.43 -7.96 -73.75
C GLY A 95 24.19 -7.04 -73.88
N ASP A 96 24.00 -6.37 -75.03
CA ASP A 96 22.86 -5.49 -75.34
C ASP A 96 21.48 -6.19 -75.43
N GLY A 97 20.38 -5.40 -75.36
CA GLY A 97 19.06 -5.88 -75.81
C GLY A 97 17.87 -4.97 -75.47
N ALA A 98 17.48 -4.06 -76.37
CA ALA A 98 16.26 -3.26 -76.21
C ALA A 98 14.99 -4.02 -76.64
N THR A 99 13.83 -3.72 -76.05
CA THR A 99 12.57 -3.43 -76.77
C THR A 99 11.43 -3.04 -75.83
N ASN A 100 10.57 -2.13 -76.32
CA ASN A 100 9.25 -1.71 -75.85
C ASN A 100 8.43 -1.48 -77.16
N PRO A 101 7.12 -1.19 -77.21
CA PRO A 101 6.01 -1.31 -76.25
C PRO A 101 4.77 -2.04 -76.90
N THR A 102 3.53 -1.59 -76.60
CA THR A 102 2.20 -1.82 -77.25
C THR A 102 1.22 -2.76 -76.49
N ASN A 103 -0.12 -2.54 -76.41
CA ASN A 103 -0.97 -1.35 -76.72
C ASN A 103 -2.39 -1.41 -76.07
N GLN A 104 -3.20 -0.36 -76.32
CA GLN A 104 -4.68 -0.22 -76.21
C GLN A 104 -5.26 -0.04 -74.77
N SER A 105 -5.85 1.10 -74.36
CA SER A 105 -6.93 1.98 -74.89
C SER A 105 -8.35 1.49 -74.57
N ILE A 106 -9.27 2.32 -74.05
CA ILE A 106 -10.14 3.24 -74.82
C ILE A 106 -10.67 4.43 -73.97
N ASN A 107 -10.64 5.63 -74.57
CA ASN A 107 -11.49 6.85 -74.52
C ASN A 107 -12.55 7.13 -73.42
N ALA A 108 -13.05 8.37 -73.22
CA ALA A 108 -12.57 9.77 -73.39
C ALA A 108 -13.74 10.77 -73.09
N SER A 109 -13.43 12.08 -73.00
CA SER A 109 -14.35 13.26 -73.00
C SER A 109 -15.16 13.51 -71.70
N SER A 110 -15.61 14.72 -71.31
CA SER A 110 -15.24 16.14 -71.54
C SER A 110 -16.13 17.05 -70.62
N ARG A 111 -16.05 18.39 -70.45
CA ARG A 111 -15.22 19.52 -70.97
C ARG A 111 -15.44 20.78 -70.09
N CYS A 112 -14.50 21.74 -70.09
CA CYS A 112 -14.69 23.19 -69.80
C CYS A 112 -15.07 23.66 -68.36
N ALA A 113 -14.72 24.87 -67.88
CA ALA A 113 -13.68 25.85 -68.27
C ALA A 113 -13.52 26.98 -67.20
N THR A 114 -12.35 27.64 -67.16
CA THR A 114 -12.04 29.09 -66.89
C THR A 114 -12.85 29.94 -65.88
N SER A 115 -12.33 30.96 -65.16
CA SER A 115 -10.98 31.54 -64.92
C SER A 115 -11.11 32.77 -63.96
N TYR A 116 -9.99 33.33 -63.45
CA TYR A 116 -9.84 34.68 -62.81
C TYR A 116 -10.53 34.90 -61.42
N MET A 117 -10.08 35.73 -60.46
CA MET A 117 -8.89 36.60 -60.19
C MET A 117 -8.57 36.52 -58.67
N LEU A 118 -7.32 36.45 -58.19
CA LEU A 118 -6.29 37.52 -58.02
C LEU A 118 -6.56 38.57 -56.91
N ALA A 119 -6.07 38.29 -55.68
CA ALA A 119 -5.64 39.23 -54.62
C ALA A 119 -5.11 38.38 -53.43
N ALA A 120 -3.82 38.15 -53.16
CA ALA A 120 -2.62 38.99 -53.09
C ALA A 120 -2.48 39.81 -51.78
N TYR A 121 -1.37 39.52 -51.08
CA TYR A 121 -0.61 40.32 -50.10
C TYR A 121 -0.73 40.12 -48.56
N PHE A 122 0.48 40.12 -47.97
CA PHE A 122 0.90 40.26 -46.56
C PHE A 122 0.67 39.12 -45.56
N GLU A 123 1.67 38.22 -45.47
CA GLU A 123 2.28 37.93 -44.15
C GLU A 123 2.97 39.20 -43.61
N PRO A 124 3.00 39.37 -42.28
CA PRO A 124 4.30 39.58 -41.65
C PRO A 124 4.52 38.63 -40.46
N ARG A 125 5.73 38.05 -40.39
CA ARG A 125 6.23 37.40 -39.17
C ARG A 125 6.59 38.46 -38.12
N ILE A 126 6.29 38.22 -36.84
CA ILE A 126 7.26 38.13 -35.74
C ILE A 126 6.55 37.85 -34.39
N SER A 127 7.10 36.86 -33.67
CA SER A 127 6.99 36.44 -32.25
C SER A 127 5.85 36.84 -31.30
N SER A 128 5.50 35.84 -30.46
CA SER A 128 5.08 35.87 -29.04
C SER A 128 3.71 36.44 -28.65
N THR A 129 2.76 35.53 -28.37
CA THR A 129 2.10 35.31 -27.05
C THR A 129 1.30 34.00 -27.09
N ASP A 130 1.01 33.40 -25.92
CA ASP A 130 0.22 32.16 -25.78
C ASP A 130 -1.17 32.21 -26.44
N SER A 131 -1.60 31.08 -27.04
CA SER A 131 -3.03 30.80 -27.24
C SER A 131 -3.35 29.31 -27.29
N MET A 132 -4.21 28.91 -26.35
CA MET A 132 -4.77 27.61 -26.04
C MET A 132 -5.16 26.67 -27.21
N THR A 133 -5.00 25.38 -26.92
CA THR A 133 -5.75 24.21 -27.41
C THR A 133 -7.10 24.45 -28.09
N GLN A 134 -7.33 23.78 -29.22
CA GLN A 134 -8.69 23.35 -29.62
C GLN A 134 -8.80 21.82 -29.50
N LEU A 135 -9.61 21.36 -28.55
CA LEU A 135 -10.13 20.00 -28.52
C LEU A 135 -11.44 19.96 -29.31
N GLU A 136 -11.60 18.94 -30.16
CA GLU A 136 -12.92 18.55 -30.70
C GLU A 136 -13.87 18.16 -29.53
N PRO A 137 -15.16 18.55 -29.59
CA PRO A 137 -16.11 18.28 -28.51
C PRO A 137 -16.47 16.79 -28.38
N SER A 138 -16.60 16.33 -27.14
CA SER A 138 -16.94 14.94 -26.80
C SER A 138 -18.33 14.52 -27.33
N PRO A 139 -18.49 13.29 -27.88
CA PRO A 139 -19.79 12.78 -28.31
C PRO A 139 -20.81 12.61 -27.17
N LEU A 140 -20.38 12.67 -25.91
CA LEU A 140 -21.28 12.71 -24.74
C LEU A 140 -22.09 14.02 -24.65
N LEU A 141 -21.64 15.10 -25.30
CA LEU A 141 -22.34 16.38 -25.38
C LEU A 141 -23.54 16.36 -26.36
N GLY A 142 -23.71 15.27 -27.15
CA GLY A 142 -24.76 15.15 -28.16
C GLY A 142 -25.99 14.33 -27.73
N LEU A 143 -26.04 13.81 -26.50
CA LEU A 143 -27.14 12.99 -26.00
C LEU A 143 -28.29 13.86 -25.45
N PRO A 144 -29.55 13.68 -25.90
CA PRO A 144 -30.71 14.37 -25.34
C PRO A 144 -30.88 14.06 -23.85
N THR A 145 -31.24 15.07 -23.04
CA THR A 145 -31.39 14.95 -21.59
C THR A 145 -32.26 13.76 -21.16
N ALA A 146 -33.36 13.51 -21.86
CA ALA A 146 -34.26 12.39 -21.58
C ALA A 146 -33.56 11.01 -21.63
N GLN A 147 -32.58 10.81 -22.52
CA GLN A 147 -31.82 9.57 -22.61
C GLN A 147 -30.79 9.41 -21.47
N TRP A 148 -30.24 10.53 -20.98
CA TRP A 148 -29.42 10.50 -19.77
C TRP A 148 -30.25 10.16 -18.53
N THR A 149 -31.45 10.73 -18.40
CA THR A 149 -32.36 10.44 -17.27
C THR A 149 -32.74 8.96 -17.23
N ASP A 150 -33.11 8.38 -18.38
CA ASP A 150 -33.45 6.94 -18.52
C ASP A 150 -32.26 6.03 -18.14
N ILE A 151 -31.04 6.38 -18.54
CA ILE A 151 -29.83 5.59 -18.23
C ILE A 151 -29.49 5.66 -16.74
N ILE A 152 -29.63 6.82 -16.09
CA ILE A 152 -29.32 7.01 -14.68
C ILE A 152 -30.28 6.22 -13.77
N SER A 153 -31.55 6.04 -14.18
CA SER A 153 -32.52 5.25 -13.41
C SER A 153 -32.26 3.74 -13.35
N TYR A 154 -31.30 3.20 -14.12
CA TYR A 154 -30.94 1.78 -14.13
C TYR A 154 -29.51 1.49 -13.61
N LEU A 155 -28.89 2.43 -12.88
CA LEU A 155 -27.51 2.31 -12.40
C LEU A 155 -27.42 2.58 -10.89
N THR A 156 -26.76 1.70 -10.14
CA THR A 156 -26.31 2.02 -8.78
C THR A 156 -25.11 2.97 -8.81
N ALA A 157 -24.78 3.56 -7.65
CA ALA A 157 -23.55 4.35 -7.49
C ALA A 157 -22.27 3.55 -7.82
N ASN A 158 -22.28 2.22 -7.69
CA ASN A 158 -21.16 1.36 -8.05
C ASN A 158 -21.16 0.97 -9.55
N ASP A 159 -22.31 0.91 -10.22
CA ASP A 159 -22.37 0.71 -11.68
C ASP A 159 -21.83 1.93 -12.43
N LEU A 160 -22.07 3.14 -11.91
CA LEU A 160 -21.48 4.39 -12.39
C LEU A 160 -19.94 4.44 -12.19
N LYS A 161 -19.41 3.79 -11.14
CA LYS A 161 -17.95 3.60 -10.98
C LYS A 161 -17.40 2.58 -11.99
N SER A 162 -18.14 1.49 -12.24
CA SER A 162 -17.78 0.41 -13.18
C SER A 162 -17.88 0.81 -14.66
N LEU A 163 -18.68 1.82 -15.00
CA LEU A 163 -18.86 2.34 -16.36
C LEU A 163 -17.61 2.99 -16.98
N ARG A 164 -16.47 3.05 -16.27
CA ARG A 164 -15.22 3.72 -16.68
C ARG A 164 -14.28 2.89 -17.58
N LEU A 165 -14.93 2.13 -18.46
CA LEU A 165 -14.48 1.71 -19.79
C LEU A 165 -13.13 0.98 -19.89
N THR A 166 -13.23 -0.29 -20.26
CA THR A 166 -12.84 -0.61 -21.64
C THR A 166 -14.12 -0.65 -22.49
N GLY A 167 -14.09 -0.07 -23.69
CA GLY A 167 -15.32 0.20 -24.45
C GLY A 167 -16.08 -1.07 -24.85
N SER A 168 -17.34 -1.20 -24.43
CA SER A 168 -18.19 -2.30 -24.91
C SER A 168 -18.62 -2.03 -26.36
N LYS A 169 -18.81 -3.10 -27.16
CA LYS A 169 -19.33 -2.98 -28.53
C LYS A 169 -20.71 -2.29 -28.60
N LYS A 170 -21.44 -2.21 -27.48
CA LYS A 170 -22.75 -1.55 -27.38
C LYS A 170 -22.65 -0.06 -26.97
N SER A 171 -21.70 0.36 -26.15
CA SER A 171 -21.67 1.72 -25.59
C SER A 171 -21.08 2.80 -26.51
N ARG A 172 -20.42 2.43 -27.62
CA ARG A 172 -19.76 3.34 -28.58
C ARG A 172 -18.81 4.38 -27.97
N LEU A 173 -18.37 4.19 -26.73
CA LEU A 173 -17.38 5.06 -26.08
C LEU A 173 -15.98 4.78 -26.63
N ALA A 174 -15.77 5.26 -27.86
CA ALA A 174 -14.60 5.03 -28.71
C ALA A 174 -13.43 5.99 -28.43
N ALA A 175 -13.52 6.82 -27.38
CA ALA A 175 -12.53 7.81 -27.00
C ALA A 175 -11.97 7.51 -25.58
N PRO A 176 -10.97 6.61 -25.46
CA PRO A 176 -10.28 6.33 -24.20
C PRO A 176 -9.79 7.55 -23.40
N PRO A 177 -9.34 8.67 -24.02
CA PRO A 177 -8.94 9.85 -23.27
C PRO A 177 -10.03 10.47 -22.38
N LEU A 178 -11.32 10.23 -22.67
CA LEU A 178 -12.41 10.74 -21.83
C LEU A 178 -12.41 10.11 -20.42
N THR A 179 -11.83 8.92 -20.24
CA THR A 179 -11.74 8.22 -18.96
C THR A 179 -10.32 8.00 -18.45
N SER A 180 -9.31 8.63 -19.06
CA SER A 180 -7.90 8.48 -18.66
C SER A 180 -7.61 8.94 -17.22
N HIS A 181 -8.37 9.91 -16.70
CA HIS A 181 -8.24 10.40 -15.32
C HIS A 181 -8.67 9.39 -14.24
N LEU A 182 -9.18 8.21 -14.62
CA LEU A 182 -9.80 7.25 -13.71
C LEU A 182 -8.98 5.99 -13.45
N GLN A 183 -9.35 5.31 -12.37
CA GLN A 183 -8.93 3.93 -12.15
C GLN A 183 -9.38 3.01 -13.28
N LEU A 184 -8.51 2.08 -13.65
CA LEU A 184 -8.78 1.04 -14.63
C LEU A 184 -8.84 -0.31 -13.90
N ARG A 185 -10.00 -0.97 -13.96
CA ARG A 185 -10.20 -2.36 -13.51
C ARG A 185 -9.44 -3.30 -14.45
N MET A 186 -8.34 -3.89 -13.99
CA MET A 186 -7.52 -4.79 -14.80
C MET A 186 -8.28 -6.08 -15.13
N ASP A 187 -9.00 -6.59 -14.13
CA ASP A 187 -9.92 -7.72 -14.18
C ASP A 187 -11.07 -7.57 -15.19
N ARG A 188 -11.46 -6.34 -15.54
CA ARG A 188 -12.48 -6.07 -16.58
C ARG A 188 -11.90 -5.54 -17.90
N ALA A 189 -10.58 -5.46 -18.04
CA ALA A 189 -9.93 -4.93 -19.23
C ALA A 189 -9.40 -6.07 -20.13
N PRO A 190 -9.98 -6.29 -21.34
CA PRO A 190 -9.67 -7.42 -22.22
C PRO A 190 -8.19 -7.63 -22.55
N PHE A 191 -7.39 -6.58 -22.49
CA PHE A 191 -5.96 -6.65 -22.80
C PHE A 191 -5.07 -7.17 -21.68
N PHE A 192 -5.61 -7.36 -20.47
CA PHE A 192 -4.93 -8.09 -19.40
C PHE A 192 -5.39 -9.55 -19.28
N LEU A 193 -6.62 -9.88 -19.70
CA LEU A 193 -7.22 -11.21 -19.54
C LEU A 193 -6.63 -12.28 -20.48
N ARG A 194 -6.61 -13.54 -20.06
CA ARG A 194 -6.27 -14.72 -20.90
C ARG A 194 -7.24 -14.83 -22.09
N ASP A 195 -6.76 -15.42 -23.18
CA ASP A 195 -7.52 -15.81 -24.38
C ASP A 195 -8.29 -14.71 -25.16
N VAL A 196 -8.31 -13.47 -24.68
CA VAL A 196 -8.90 -12.34 -25.41
C VAL A 196 -7.85 -11.61 -26.25
N TYR A 197 -8.06 -11.56 -27.57
CA TYR A 197 -7.22 -10.80 -28.50
C TYR A 197 -7.50 -9.29 -28.41
N PHE A 198 -6.43 -8.49 -28.47
CA PHE A 198 -6.50 -7.03 -28.44
C PHE A 198 -5.48 -6.39 -29.40
N SER A 199 -5.71 -5.12 -29.76
CA SER A 199 -4.77 -4.34 -30.56
C SER A 199 -3.86 -3.51 -29.66
N GLU A 200 -2.53 -3.65 -29.82
CA GLU A 200 -1.52 -2.88 -29.06
C GLU A 200 -1.81 -1.36 -29.14
N LEU A 201 -2.16 -0.85 -30.34
CA LEU A 201 -2.52 0.55 -30.57
C LEU A 201 -3.75 1.01 -29.76
N GLN A 202 -4.75 0.14 -29.59
CA GLN A 202 -5.95 0.48 -28.81
C GLN A 202 -5.67 0.38 -27.31
N THR A 203 -4.91 -0.62 -26.88
CA THR A 203 -4.47 -0.74 -25.48
C THR A 203 -3.61 0.44 -25.04
N GLY A 204 -2.68 0.90 -25.90
CA GLY A 204 -1.91 2.12 -25.65
C GLY A 204 -2.81 3.35 -25.44
N LYS A 205 -3.92 3.49 -26.18
CA LYS A 205 -4.90 4.57 -25.94
C LYS A 205 -5.66 4.41 -24.64
N TRP A 206 -6.00 3.19 -24.21
CA TRP A 206 -6.68 2.93 -22.94
C TRP A 206 -5.80 3.19 -21.71
N LEU A 207 -4.50 2.98 -21.84
CA LEU A 207 -3.50 3.19 -20.78
C LEU A 207 -2.92 4.61 -20.78
N ALA A 208 -2.98 5.34 -21.90
CA ALA A 208 -2.51 6.72 -22.00
C ALA A 208 -3.17 7.64 -20.95
N GLY A 209 -2.36 8.24 -20.10
CA GLY A 209 -2.80 9.15 -19.02
C GLY A 209 -3.41 8.47 -17.80
N ARG A 210 -3.57 7.14 -17.79
CA ARG A 210 -4.00 6.39 -16.59
C ARG A 210 -2.92 6.48 -15.52
N ARG A 211 -3.35 6.62 -14.26
CA ARG A 211 -2.49 6.62 -13.07
C ARG A 211 -2.81 5.55 -12.03
N ARG A 212 -4.06 5.08 -11.98
CA ARG A 212 -4.53 4.07 -11.02
C ARG A 212 -4.95 2.78 -11.73
N LEU A 213 -4.39 1.65 -11.32
CA LEU A 213 -4.88 0.31 -11.64
C LEU A 213 -5.58 -0.29 -10.42
N THR A 214 -6.52 -1.19 -10.67
CA THR A 214 -7.36 -1.78 -9.64
C THR A 214 -7.76 -3.21 -10.02
N ILE A 215 -7.76 -4.15 -9.07
CA ILE A 215 -8.27 -5.52 -9.19
C ILE A 215 -9.20 -5.77 -7.99
N ASN A 216 -10.46 -6.16 -8.21
CA ASN A 216 -11.40 -6.60 -7.15
C ASN A 216 -12.27 -7.75 -7.68
N ASP A 217 -11.64 -8.82 -8.12
CA ASP A 217 -12.27 -9.96 -8.78
C ASP A 217 -11.28 -11.13 -8.73
N ALA A 218 -11.33 -11.92 -7.66
CA ALA A 218 -10.44 -13.06 -7.44
C ALA A 218 -10.39 -14.00 -8.66
N ASP A 219 -11.55 -14.32 -9.23
CA ASP A 219 -11.72 -15.24 -10.36
C ASP A 219 -11.22 -14.69 -11.72
N ALA A 220 -10.88 -13.40 -11.80
CA ALA A 220 -10.55 -12.78 -13.07
C ALA A 220 -9.30 -13.42 -13.69
N PRO A 221 -9.38 -13.98 -14.92
CA PRO A 221 -8.28 -14.72 -15.52
C PRO A 221 -7.24 -13.75 -16.11
N ILE A 222 -6.62 -12.93 -15.27
CA ILE A 222 -5.52 -12.03 -15.65
C ILE A 222 -4.33 -12.89 -16.11
N CYS A 223 -3.63 -12.41 -17.13
CA CYS A 223 -2.48 -13.07 -17.71
C CYS A 223 -1.20 -12.29 -17.34
N PRO A 224 -0.37 -12.78 -16.38
CA PRO A 224 0.87 -12.11 -16.00
C PRO A 224 1.76 -11.77 -17.19
N ARG A 225 1.84 -12.65 -18.20
CA ARG A 225 2.60 -12.41 -19.45
C ARG A 225 2.10 -11.20 -20.25
N LYS A 226 0.78 -10.95 -20.28
CA LYS A 226 0.22 -9.75 -20.94
C LYS A 226 0.52 -8.49 -20.15
N VAL A 227 0.41 -8.54 -18.82
CA VAL A 227 0.78 -7.42 -17.93
C VAL A 227 2.27 -7.10 -18.12
N ALA A 228 3.13 -8.12 -18.10
CA ALA A 228 4.58 -7.98 -18.25
C ALA A 228 4.96 -7.47 -19.65
N TYR A 229 4.27 -7.90 -20.71
CA TYR A 229 4.41 -7.32 -22.05
C TYR A 229 4.04 -5.83 -22.08
N LEU A 230 2.93 -5.43 -21.47
CA LEU A 230 2.53 -4.02 -21.46
C LEU A 230 3.49 -3.16 -20.63
N LEU A 231 4.06 -3.71 -19.56
CA LEU A 231 5.09 -3.07 -18.74
C LEU A 231 6.42 -2.95 -19.49
N SER A 232 6.92 -4.02 -20.13
CA SER A 232 8.20 -4.01 -20.87
C SER A 232 8.19 -3.09 -22.09
N ARG A 233 7.01 -2.79 -22.62
CA ARG A 233 6.75 -1.83 -23.71
C ARG A 233 6.48 -0.40 -23.22
N GLY A 234 6.48 -0.18 -21.91
CA GLY A 234 6.31 1.13 -21.29
C GLY A 234 4.88 1.65 -21.21
N TYR A 235 3.86 0.87 -21.60
CA TYR A 235 2.46 1.29 -21.56
C TYR A 235 1.94 1.53 -20.12
N LEU A 236 2.59 0.93 -19.12
CA LEU A 236 2.24 1.08 -17.71
C LEU A 236 3.11 2.13 -16.97
N ASN A 237 4.02 2.84 -17.65
CA ASN A 237 4.92 3.80 -17.00
C ASN A 237 4.20 5.00 -16.35
N GLY A 238 2.97 5.29 -16.76
CA GLY A 238 2.13 6.34 -16.14
C GLY A 238 1.43 5.93 -14.85
N ILE A 239 1.46 4.64 -14.48
CA ILE A 239 0.80 4.13 -13.29
C ILE A 239 1.62 4.50 -12.05
N THR A 240 0.95 5.19 -11.12
CA THR A 240 1.51 5.60 -9.83
C THR A 240 0.74 5.03 -8.64
N GLN A 241 -0.42 4.40 -8.87
CA GLN A 241 -1.25 3.80 -7.83
C GLN A 241 -1.77 2.42 -8.27
N VAL A 242 -1.65 1.41 -7.41
CA VAL A 242 -2.21 0.07 -7.60
C VAL A 242 -3.01 -0.32 -6.37
N ILE A 243 -4.17 -0.93 -6.58
CA ILE A 243 -5.02 -1.52 -5.53
C ILE A 243 -5.38 -2.93 -5.96
N VAL A 244 -5.11 -3.93 -5.14
CA VAL A 244 -5.45 -5.33 -5.40
C VAL A 244 -6.20 -5.87 -4.19
N HIS A 245 -7.45 -6.26 -4.40
CA HIS A 245 -8.18 -7.13 -3.48
C HIS A 245 -8.03 -8.59 -3.93
N ASP A 246 -8.21 -9.51 -2.99
CA ASP A 246 -8.06 -10.96 -3.19
C ASP A 246 -6.66 -11.27 -3.77
N CYS A 247 -5.65 -10.62 -3.20
CA CYS A 247 -4.32 -10.53 -3.79
C CYS A 247 -3.57 -11.86 -3.86
N HIS A 248 -3.91 -12.87 -3.05
CA HIS A 248 -3.43 -14.25 -3.19
C HIS A 248 -3.72 -14.79 -4.60
N ALA A 249 -4.94 -14.61 -5.12
CA ALA A 249 -5.35 -15.05 -6.45
C ALA A 249 -4.58 -14.33 -7.59
N HIS A 250 -3.95 -13.19 -7.28
CA HIS A 250 -3.24 -12.33 -8.22
C HIS A 250 -1.75 -12.17 -7.91
N ALA A 251 -1.16 -13.00 -7.03
CA ALA A 251 0.24 -12.89 -6.59
C ALA A 251 1.23 -12.76 -7.75
N ALA A 252 1.13 -13.62 -8.77
CA ALA A 252 1.98 -13.55 -9.97
C ALA A 252 1.81 -12.25 -10.79
N VAL A 253 0.64 -11.61 -10.74
CA VAL A 253 0.41 -10.28 -11.35
C VAL A 253 1.07 -9.18 -10.51
N VAL A 254 0.97 -9.24 -9.18
CA VAL A 254 1.62 -8.29 -8.27
C VAL A 254 3.15 -8.37 -8.41
N CYS A 255 3.72 -9.58 -8.48
CA CYS A 255 5.15 -9.79 -8.74
C CYS A 255 5.61 -9.11 -10.04
N VAL A 256 4.81 -9.16 -11.11
CA VAL A 256 5.08 -8.43 -12.36
C VAL A 256 4.95 -6.90 -12.18
N LEU A 257 3.93 -6.44 -11.45
CA LEU A 257 3.73 -5.01 -11.16
C LEU A 257 4.80 -4.42 -10.22
N SER A 258 5.58 -5.25 -9.51
CA SER A 258 6.75 -4.80 -8.73
C SER A 258 7.83 -4.10 -9.56
N ALA A 259 7.83 -4.29 -10.88
CA ALA A 259 8.72 -3.59 -11.82
C ALA A 259 8.17 -2.25 -12.35
N LEU A 260 7.06 -1.72 -11.80
CA LEU A 260 6.51 -0.42 -12.21
C LEU A 260 7.44 0.73 -11.78
N PRO A 261 7.92 1.58 -12.71
CA PRO A 261 9.01 2.52 -12.43
C PRO A 261 8.60 3.77 -11.61
N ASN A 262 7.30 4.04 -11.47
CA ASN A 262 6.77 5.26 -10.87
C ASN A 262 5.68 4.97 -9.82
N LEU A 263 5.61 3.75 -9.30
CA LEU A 263 4.59 3.35 -8.32
C LEU A 263 4.86 4.06 -6.99
N SER A 264 3.91 4.89 -6.55
CA SER A 264 4.01 5.68 -5.32
C SER A 264 3.03 5.25 -4.23
N TYR A 265 1.95 4.54 -4.59
CA TYR A 265 0.96 4.00 -3.66
C TYR A 265 0.58 2.56 -4.07
N LEU A 266 0.62 1.65 -3.11
CA LEU A 266 0.14 0.27 -3.25
C LEU A 266 -0.78 -0.04 -2.07
N LYS A 267 -1.99 -0.55 -2.36
CA LYS A 267 -2.82 -1.27 -1.40
C LYS A 267 -2.99 -2.73 -1.82
N LEU A 268 -2.70 -3.65 -0.92
CA LEU A 268 -2.98 -5.08 -1.03
C LEU A 268 -3.96 -5.46 0.06
N VAL A 269 -5.07 -6.09 -0.34
CA VAL A 269 -6.10 -6.63 0.55
C VAL A 269 -6.27 -8.10 0.23
N ASP A 270 -6.28 -8.93 1.25
CA ASP A 270 -6.59 -10.35 1.13
C ASP A 270 -7.75 -10.70 2.05
N GLN A 271 -8.97 -10.61 1.49
CA GLN A 271 -10.23 -10.96 2.14
C GLN A 271 -10.60 -12.38 1.73
N GLY A 272 -10.26 -13.35 2.58
CA GLY A 272 -10.51 -14.76 2.31
C GLY A 272 -11.63 -15.32 3.18
N ASN A 273 -12.17 -16.48 2.79
CA ASN A 273 -12.94 -17.29 3.74
C ASN A 273 -11.95 -17.89 4.77
N PRO A 274 -12.12 -17.71 6.10
CA PRO A 274 -11.23 -18.29 7.12
C PRO A 274 -10.95 -19.79 6.94
N GLU A 275 -11.91 -20.53 6.38
CA GLU A 275 -11.74 -21.96 6.06
C GLU A 275 -10.74 -22.21 4.92
N GLU A 276 -10.65 -21.33 3.91
CA GLU A 276 -9.74 -21.45 2.74
C GLU A 276 -8.40 -20.71 2.93
N ILE A 277 -8.38 -19.66 3.76
CA ILE A 277 -7.19 -18.93 4.23
C ILE A 277 -6.15 -19.86 4.84
N SER A 278 -6.62 -20.92 5.52
CA SER A 278 -5.76 -21.95 6.14
C SER A 278 -4.96 -22.80 5.13
N SER A 279 -5.22 -22.68 3.83
CA SER A 279 -4.51 -23.46 2.82
C SER A 279 -3.06 -22.96 2.63
N VAL A 280 -2.11 -23.90 2.78
CA VAL A 280 -0.66 -23.64 2.69
C VAL A 280 -0.26 -22.94 1.38
N ASN A 281 -0.99 -23.18 0.29
CA ASN A 281 -0.73 -22.57 -1.01
C ASN A 281 -0.98 -21.05 -0.98
N ASN A 282 -2.11 -20.59 -0.45
CA ASN A 282 -2.44 -19.17 -0.38
C ASN A 282 -1.43 -18.41 0.48
N ARG A 283 -1.02 -18.98 1.63
CA ARG A 283 0.03 -18.40 2.47
C ARG A 283 1.36 -18.30 1.74
N ASN A 284 1.78 -19.34 1.01
CA ASN A 284 3.01 -19.30 0.21
C ASN A 284 2.95 -18.23 -0.89
N ASP A 285 1.82 -18.09 -1.59
CA ASP A 285 1.63 -17.07 -2.63
C ASP A 285 1.73 -15.64 -2.05
N LEU A 286 1.17 -15.40 -0.86
CA LEU A 286 1.33 -14.13 -0.14
C LEU A 286 2.79 -13.91 0.32
N GLU A 287 3.44 -14.90 0.93
CA GLU A 287 4.84 -14.82 1.38
C GLU A 287 5.79 -14.46 0.23
N MET A 288 5.62 -15.10 -0.94
CA MET A 288 6.40 -14.79 -2.14
C MET A 288 6.05 -13.42 -2.74
N MET A 289 4.77 -13.04 -2.77
CA MET A 289 4.33 -11.74 -3.26
C MET A 289 4.95 -10.60 -2.44
N VAL A 290 4.94 -10.73 -1.10
CA VAL A 290 5.52 -9.76 -0.16
C VAL A 290 7.02 -9.56 -0.42
N ALA A 291 7.78 -10.64 -0.64
CA ALA A 291 9.20 -10.54 -0.98
C ALA A 291 9.43 -9.73 -2.28
N SER A 292 8.54 -9.83 -3.26
CA SER A 292 8.65 -9.09 -4.52
C SER A 292 8.50 -7.57 -4.37
N LEU A 293 7.85 -7.10 -3.30
CA LEU A 293 7.53 -5.67 -3.09
C LEU A 293 8.79 -4.82 -2.91
N GLY A 294 9.90 -5.38 -2.45
CA GLY A 294 11.19 -4.67 -2.27
C GLY A 294 11.74 -4.02 -3.54
N ASN A 295 11.26 -4.45 -4.73
CA ASN A 295 11.59 -3.83 -6.01
C ASN A 295 10.99 -2.42 -6.18
N MET A 296 9.91 -2.11 -5.46
CA MET A 296 9.12 -0.89 -5.61
C MET A 296 9.75 0.31 -4.88
N THR A 297 11.05 0.57 -5.08
CA THR A 297 11.83 1.57 -4.30
C THR A 297 11.32 3.02 -4.39
N SER A 298 10.44 3.33 -5.35
CA SER A 298 9.73 4.62 -5.48
C SER A 298 8.50 4.78 -4.57
N LEU A 299 8.10 3.73 -3.85
CA LEU A 299 6.86 3.68 -3.09
C LEU A 299 6.88 4.69 -1.92
N GLN A 300 5.83 5.50 -1.81
CA GLN A 300 5.67 6.49 -0.73
C GLN A 300 4.58 6.07 0.28
N ALA A 301 3.69 5.18 -0.13
CA ALA A 301 2.62 4.63 0.70
C ALA A 301 2.42 3.15 0.40
N LEU A 302 2.49 2.33 1.45
CA LEU A 302 2.20 0.90 1.42
C LEU A 302 1.09 0.61 2.43
N ASP A 303 0.04 -0.07 1.97
CA ASP A 303 -1.09 -0.51 2.79
C ASP A 303 -1.29 -2.00 2.51
N VAL A 304 -1.08 -2.84 3.53
CA VAL A 304 -1.20 -4.30 3.43
C VAL A 304 -2.11 -4.80 4.54
N GLU A 305 -3.12 -5.55 4.13
CA GLU A 305 -4.21 -6.02 4.97
C GLU A 305 -4.53 -7.47 4.59
N PHE A 306 -4.05 -8.41 5.39
CA PHE A 306 -4.23 -9.86 5.17
C PHE A 306 -5.00 -10.51 6.31
N ASP A 307 -5.95 -11.38 5.95
CA ASP A 307 -6.66 -12.24 6.91
C ASP A 307 -5.82 -13.48 7.31
N SER A 308 -4.75 -13.81 6.58
CA SER A 308 -3.68 -14.70 7.06
C SER A 308 -2.64 -13.92 7.87
N VAL A 309 -2.13 -14.51 8.96
CA VAL A 309 -0.92 -14.02 9.63
C VAL A 309 0.34 -14.55 8.94
N ILE A 310 1.17 -13.63 8.44
CA ILE A 310 2.46 -13.91 7.82
C ILE A 310 3.59 -13.66 8.81
N SER A 311 4.54 -14.61 8.90
CA SER A 311 5.71 -14.46 9.77
C SER A 311 6.55 -13.24 9.41
N GLY A 312 6.93 -12.44 10.42
CA GLY A 312 7.72 -11.21 10.29
C GLY A 312 9.09 -11.37 9.65
N ARG A 313 9.60 -12.61 9.54
CA ARG A 313 10.80 -12.94 8.74
C ARG A 313 10.69 -12.44 7.30
N HIS A 314 9.49 -12.36 6.74
CA HIS A 314 9.26 -11.89 5.36
C HIS A 314 9.26 -10.37 5.22
N LEU A 315 9.34 -9.59 6.31
CA LEU A 315 9.36 -8.12 6.26
C LEU A 315 10.70 -7.52 5.77
N MET A 316 11.70 -8.34 5.45
CA MET A 316 12.99 -7.90 4.90
C MET A 316 12.87 -6.94 3.70
N PHE A 317 11.83 -7.11 2.87
CA PHE A 317 11.61 -6.24 1.70
C PHE A 317 11.49 -4.75 2.06
N LEU A 318 11.04 -4.41 3.28
CA LEU A 318 10.90 -3.04 3.78
C LEU A 318 12.24 -2.30 3.81
N GLN A 319 13.37 -3.00 3.98
CA GLN A 319 14.70 -2.38 3.98
C GLN A 319 15.02 -1.64 2.66
N HIS A 320 14.37 -2.02 1.55
CA HIS A 320 14.55 -1.37 0.25
C HIS A 320 13.59 -0.19 0.01
N LEU A 321 12.51 -0.08 0.79
CA LEU A 321 11.42 0.88 0.57
C LEU A 321 11.67 2.24 1.27
N VAL A 322 12.91 2.72 1.22
CA VAL A 322 13.39 3.93 1.92
C VAL A 322 12.65 5.23 1.58
N SER A 323 11.85 5.25 0.50
CA SER A 323 11.01 6.37 0.09
C SER A 323 9.67 6.46 0.83
N LEU A 324 9.33 5.48 1.67
CA LEU A 324 8.03 5.40 2.36
C LEU A 324 7.80 6.56 3.34
N LYS A 325 6.56 7.06 3.33
CA LYS A 325 5.99 8.06 4.25
C LYS A 325 4.80 7.51 5.01
N HIS A 326 4.10 6.54 4.45
CA HIS A 326 2.94 5.90 5.06
C HIS A 326 3.07 4.38 4.96
N LEU A 327 2.94 3.69 6.08
CA LEU A 327 3.00 2.22 6.14
C LEU A 327 1.88 1.72 7.04
N ARG A 328 0.97 0.91 6.47
CA ARG A 328 -0.03 0.09 7.20
C ARG A 328 0.28 -1.38 6.95
N LEU A 329 0.47 -2.15 8.02
CA LEU A 329 0.66 -3.60 8.00
C LEU A 329 -0.33 -4.26 8.97
N ARG A 330 -1.17 -5.17 8.45
CA ARG A 330 -2.11 -6.01 9.20
C ARG A 330 -2.09 -7.42 8.61
N GLY A 331 -2.15 -8.44 9.45
CA GLY A 331 -1.89 -9.83 9.08
C GLY A 331 -0.41 -10.19 9.11
N PHE A 332 0.36 -9.62 10.06
CA PHE A 332 1.77 -9.95 10.24
C PHE A 332 2.10 -10.26 11.71
N ASP A 333 2.86 -11.33 11.93
CA ASP A 333 3.60 -11.53 13.16
C ASP A 333 4.81 -10.58 13.12
N LEU A 334 4.95 -9.71 14.13
CA LEU A 334 5.93 -8.63 14.14
C LEU A 334 7.12 -8.91 15.07
N SER A 335 7.06 -9.98 15.89
CA SER A 335 8.01 -10.36 16.95
C SER A 335 9.48 -10.38 16.54
N ARG A 336 9.77 -10.54 15.24
CA ARG A 336 11.14 -10.54 14.67
C ARG A 336 11.24 -9.74 13.36
N GLY A 337 10.22 -8.95 13.05
CA GLY A 337 10.06 -8.23 11.80
C GLY A 337 10.35 -6.72 11.89
N ILE A 338 10.21 -6.13 13.09
CA ILE A 338 10.20 -4.68 13.29
C ILE A 338 11.51 -3.99 12.88
N GLN A 339 12.67 -4.62 13.11
CA GLN A 339 13.97 -4.05 12.76
C GLN A 339 14.17 -3.80 11.25
N ASN A 340 13.38 -4.44 10.38
CA ASN A 340 13.39 -4.18 8.95
C ASN A 340 12.85 -2.79 8.58
N MET A 341 12.13 -2.13 9.49
CA MET A 341 11.60 -0.76 9.32
C MET A 341 12.56 0.33 9.82
N ALA A 342 13.66 -0.02 10.49
CA ALA A 342 14.58 0.96 11.11
C ALA A 342 15.19 1.97 10.12
N GLY A 343 15.29 1.62 8.83
CA GLY A 343 15.77 2.47 7.75
C GLY A 343 14.72 3.44 7.16
N LEU A 344 13.45 3.32 7.51
CA LEU A 344 12.34 4.07 6.92
C LEU A 344 12.20 5.49 7.49
N VAL A 345 13.30 6.23 7.59
CA VAL A 345 13.43 7.53 8.27
C VAL A 345 12.53 8.66 7.75
N HIS A 346 11.86 8.44 6.60
CA HIS A 346 10.90 9.37 6.01
C HIS A 346 9.43 9.09 6.38
N LEU A 347 9.16 8.07 7.20
CA LEU A 347 7.81 7.76 7.71
C LEU A 347 7.20 8.94 8.47
N GLN A 348 5.93 9.20 8.16
CA GLN A 348 5.05 10.21 8.73
C GLN A 348 3.83 9.55 9.38
N SER A 349 3.36 8.42 8.83
CA SER A 349 2.31 7.59 9.42
C SER A 349 2.77 6.12 9.45
N LEU A 350 2.66 5.50 10.62
CA LEU A 350 2.99 4.10 10.86
C LEU A 350 1.81 3.43 11.57
N HIS A 351 1.22 2.43 10.93
CA HIS A 351 0.14 1.61 11.47
C HIS A 351 0.60 0.16 11.45
N LEU A 352 0.77 -0.43 12.62
CA LEU A 352 1.19 -1.81 12.80
C LEU A 352 0.11 -2.56 13.58
N CYS A 353 -0.44 -3.61 12.97
CA CYS A 353 -1.29 -4.59 13.63
C CYS A 353 -0.52 -5.91 13.70
N HIS A 354 -0.19 -6.32 14.91
CA HIS A 354 0.44 -7.59 15.22
C HIS A 354 -0.64 -8.68 15.21
N GLY A 355 -0.62 -9.51 14.17
CA GLY A 355 -1.71 -10.45 13.88
C GLY A 355 -2.83 -9.82 13.04
N ASN A 356 -4.05 -10.30 13.22
CA ASN A 356 -5.29 -9.72 12.71
C ASN A 356 -6.50 -10.22 13.53
N PHE A 357 -7.73 -9.92 13.11
CA PHE A 357 -8.95 -10.32 13.80
C PHE A 357 -9.27 -11.83 13.73
N TYR A 358 -8.75 -12.54 12.72
CA TYR A 358 -9.07 -13.95 12.46
C TYR A 358 -7.98 -14.92 12.95
N SER A 359 -6.80 -14.42 13.33
CA SER A 359 -5.62 -15.21 13.66
C SER A 359 -4.61 -14.41 14.47
N SER A 360 -4.10 -15.02 15.55
CA SER A 360 -3.05 -14.47 16.39
C SER A 360 -1.63 -14.71 15.79
N PRO A 361 -0.63 -13.93 16.22
CA PRO A 361 0.79 -14.24 16.07
C PRO A 361 1.23 -15.54 16.78
N GLU A 362 2.47 -15.98 16.52
CA GLU A 362 3.09 -17.13 17.22
C GLU A 362 3.85 -16.71 18.49
N GLU A 363 4.42 -15.49 18.50
CA GLU A 363 5.11 -14.87 19.63
C GLU A 363 4.70 -13.41 19.75
N ASP A 364 4.59 -12.89 20.97
CA ASP A 364 4.34 -11.46 21.22
C ASP A 364 5.53 -10.60 20.78
N VAL A 365 5.26 -9.34 20.41
CA VAL A 365 6.33 -8.35 20.23
C VAL A 365 6.92 -7.98 21.59
N ARG A 366 8.25 -8.01 21.71
CA ARG A 366 8.92 -7.48 22.90
C ARG A 366 9.16 -5.99 22.75
N GLU A 367 9.08 -5.26 23.84
CA GLU A 367 9.27 -3.81 23.79
C GLU A 367 10.69 -3.40 23.34
N GLU A 368 11.69 -4.27 23.47
CA GLU A 368 13.03 -4.04 22.92
C GLU A 368 13.07 -4.05 21.38
N ASP A 369 12.16 -4.76 20.70
CA ASP A 369 12.12 -4.81 19.23
C ASP A 369 11.74 -3.45 18.65
N LEU A 370 10.87 -2.70 19.35
CA LEU A 370 10.51 -1.32 19.02
C LEU A 370 11.69 -0.35 19.13
N LEU A 371 12.72 -0.64 19.96
CA LEU A 371 13.91 0.21 20.06
C LEU A 371 14.70 0.33 18.74
N SER A 372 14.50 -0.61 17.81
CA SER A 372 15.04 -0.49 16.45
C SER A 372 14.51 0.73 15.67
N LEU A 373 13.33 1.26 16.07
CA LEU A 373 12.64 2.37 15.42
C LEU A 373 13.09 3.77 15.88
N MET A 374 14.13 3.88 16.72
CA MET A 374 14.66 5.15 17.27
C MET A 374 15.03 6.25 16.25
N ASN A 375 15.15 5.90 14.97
CA ASN A 375 15.46 6.83 13.89
C ASN A 375 14.21 7.38 13.17
N LEU A 376 12.99 6.90 13.48
CA LEU A 376 11.73 7.32 12.86
C LEU A 376 11.21 8.67 13.39
N ARG A 377 12.07 9.69 13.38
CA ARG A 377 11.83 11.01 14.02
C ARG A 377 10.82 11.91 13.30
N ASN A 378 10.28 11.47 12.17
CA ASN A 378 9.32 12.23 11.36
C ASN A 378 7.87 11.73 11.52
N VAL A 379 7.64 10.70 12.34
CA VAL A 379 6.30 10.14 12.58
C VAL A 379 5.42 11.17 13.27
N GLN A 380 4.22 11.35 12.71
CA GLN A 380 3.16 12.26 13.14
C GLN A 380 1.93 11.46 13.59
N SER A 381 1.68 10.32 12.95
CA SER A 381 0.60 9.39 13.27
C SER A 381 1.17 8.00 13.55
N LEU A 382 0.94 7.49 14.75
CA LEU A 382 1.28 6.13 15.17
C LEU A 382 0.01 5.38 15.55
N HIS A 383 -0.18 4.19 14.98
CA HIS A 383 -1.19 3.21 15.40
C HIS A 383 -0.48 1.89 15.71
N LEU A 384 -0.61 1.41 16.93
CA LEU A 384 -0.18 0.08 17.36
C LEU A 384 -1.42 -0.73 17.73
N GLU A 385 -1.60 -1.90 17.12
CA GLU A 385 -2.66 -2.85 17.40
C GLU A 385 -2.06 -4.23 17.76
N GLY A 386 -2.43 -4.83 18.88
CA GLY A 386 -1.88 -6.12 19.35
C GLY A 386 -0.47 -6.02 19.96
N PHE A 387 -0.14 -4.91 20.64
CA PHE A 387 1.17 -4.74 21.29
C PHE A 387 0.98 -4.76 22.80
N ASP A 388 0.92 -5.96 23.36
CA ASP A 388 0.69 -6.19 24.79
C ASP A 388 1.96 -5.98 25.62
N CYS A 389 1.82 -5.87 26.94
CA CYS A 389 2.92 -5.61 27.89
C CYS A 389 3.72 -4.32 27.59
N LEU A 390 3.11 -3.34 26.92
CA LEU A 390 3.81 -2.15 26.44
C LEU A 390 4.23 -1.24 27.61
N GLY A 391 5.51 -0.87 27.67
CA GLY A 391 6.07 0.02 28.68
C GLY A 391 6.71 1.31 28.14
N ASP A 392 7.47 1.97 29.03
CA ASP A 392 8.24 3.18 28.69
C ASP A 392 9.20 2.95 27.53
N THR A 393 9.75 1.74 27.46
CA THR A 393 10.83 1.36 26.55
C THR A 393 10.28 1.08 25.16
N GLY A 394 9.10 0.48 25.05
CA GLY A 394 8.36 0.34 23.79
C GLY A 394 7.91 1.66 23.17
N LEU A 395 7.44 2.64 23.98
CA LEU A 395 7.04 3.96 23.49
C LEU A 395 8.19 4.96 23.30
N LYS A 396 9.38 4.64 23.80
CA LYS A 396 10.60 5.47 23.76
C LYS A 396 11.06 5.94 22.37
N PRO A 397 10.90 5.18 21.26
CA PRO A 397 11.21 5.68 19.91
C PRO A 397 10.39 6.90 19.51
N PHE A 398 9.19 7.03 20.08
CA PHE A 398 8.15 7.97 19.64
C PHE A 398 7.94 9.13 20.63
N SER A 399 8.08 8.87 21.94
CA SER A 399 7.88 9.83 23.03
C SER A 399 8.65 11.17 22.89
N PRO A 400 9.91 11.21 22.40
CA PRO A 400 10.65 12.47 22.20
C PRO A 400 10.18 13.30 21.00
N SER A 401 9.25 12.79 20.18
CA SER A 401 8.90 13.42 18.91
C SER A 401 8.00 14.64 19.09
N SER A 402 8.58 15.82 18.86
CA SER A 402 7.81 17.07 18.74
C SER A 402 6.82 17.09 17.56
N THR A 403 6.87 16.10 16.65
CA THR A 403 5.98 16.00 15.49
C THR A 403 4.78 15.06 15.70
N MET A 404 4.72 14.27 16.77
CA MET A 404 3.59 13.37 17.00
C MET A 404 2.31 14.16 17.26
N THR A 405 1.28 13.94 16.44
CA THR A 405 -0.05 14.57 16.54
C THR A 405 -1.17 13.56 16.80
N ASN A 406 -0.99 12.29 16.41
CA ASN A 406 -2.00 11.24 16.55
C ASN A 406 -1.36 9.97 17.12
N LEU A 407 -1.87 9.46 18.23
CA LEU A 407 -1.49 8.17 18.80
C LEU A 407 -2.73 7.29 19.00
N THR A 408 -2.71 6.09 18.43
CA THR A 408 -3.69 5.03 18.68
C THR A 408 -2.98 3.81 19.24
N LEU A 409 -3.45 3.33 20.39
CA LEU A 409 -3.10 2.05 20.99
C LEU A 409 -4.41 1.25 21.06
N LYS A 410 -4.47 0.09 20.40
CA LYS A 410 -5.69 -0.70 20.27
C LYS A 410 -5.39 -2.17 20.57
N HIS A 411 -6.11 -2.83 21.47
CA HIS A 411 -5.69 -4.15 21.97
C HIS A 411 -4.19 -4.13 22.35
N CYS A 412 -3.84 -3.20 23.23
CA CYS A 412 -2.53 -3.15 23.88
C CYS A 412 -2.82 -3.45 25.35
N GLN A 413 -2.90 -4.73 25.68
CA GLN A 413 -3.21 -5.22 27.02
C GLN A 413 -1.99 -5.11 27.93
N GLU A 414 -2.21 -5.20 29.24
CA GLU A 414 -1.14 -5.23 30.26
C GLU A 414 -0.12 -4.06 30.13
N MET A 415 -0.57 -2.88 29.70
CA MET A 415 0.31 -1.72 29.59
C MET A 415 0.85 -1.30 30.96
N SER A 416 2.16 -1.19 31.08
CA SER A 416 2.80 -0.67 32.30
C SER A 416 2.33 0.76 32.59
N GLN A 417 2.22 1.09 33.89
CA GLN A 417 1.93 2.42 34.39
C GLN A 417 2.89 3.49 33.81
N ASP A 418 4.12 3.12 33.42
CA ASP A 418 5.10 4.01 32.77
C ASP A 418 4.72 4.45 31.34
N CYS A 419 3.67 3.88 30.74
CA CYS A 419 3.13 4.33 29.45
C CYS A 419 2.53 5.74 29.53
N LEU A 420 1.71 6.07 30.54
CA LEU A 420 1.10 7.40 30.65
C LEU A 420 2.14 8.54 30.81
N PRO A 421 3.20 8.42 31.64
CA PRO A 421 4.35 9.33 31.63
C PRO A 421 5.06 9.45 30.27
N SER A 422 5.03 8.40 29.46
CA SER A 422 5.65 8.36 28.13
C SER A 422 4.81 9.04 27.06
N ILE A 423 3.49 8.90 27.14
CA ILE A 423 2.51 9.59 26.31
C ILE A 423 2.44 11.08 26.68
N GLY A 424 2.43 11.43 27.97
CA GLY A 424 2.39 12.82 28.45
C GLY A 424 3.57 13.69 27.96
N ARG A 425 4.69 13.08 27.59
CA ARG A 425 5.84 13.77 26.95
C ARG A 425 5.58 14.19 25.50
N MET A 426 4.61 13.57 24.81
CA MET A 426 4.23 13.87 23.42
C MET A 426 3.35 15.13 23.32
N THR A 427 3.82 16.26 23.83
CA THR A 427 3.06 17.53 23.99
C THR A 427 2.53 18.18 22.68
N SER A 428 2.78 17.57 21.53
CA SER A 428 2.17 17.95 20.24
C SER A 428 0.91 17.17 19.88
N LEU A 429 0.51 16.13 20.64
CA LEU A 429 -0.68 15.33 20.37
C LEU A 429 -1.95 16.21 20.28
N GLU A 430 -2.69 16.01 19.20
CA GLU A 430 -4.03 16.54 18.95
C GLU A 430 -5.10 15.43 19.07
N SER A 431 -4.73 14.16 18.86
CA SER A 431 -5.58 13.00 19.16
C SER A 431 -4.83 11.87 19.87
N LEU A 432 -5.50 11.25 20.85
CA LEU A 432 -5.03 10.09 21.62
C LEU A 432 -6.18 9.10 21.75
N HIS A 433 -5.97 7.86 21.31
CA HIS A 433 -6.96 6.80 21.45
C HIS A 433 -6.32 5.59 22.12
N ILE A 434 -6.85 5.19 23.27
CA ILE A 434 -6.51 3.95 23.98
C ILE A 434 -7.78 3.10 23.99
N VAL A 435 -7.77 1.99 23.25
CA VAL A 435 -8.95 1.19 22.92
C VAL A 435 -8.67 -0.28 23.19
N ASN A 436 -8.97 -0.74 24.40
CA ASN A 436 -8.92 -2.16 24.77
C ASN A 436 -10.28 -2.84 24.51
N SER A 437 -10.39 -4.13 24.82
CA SER A 437 -11.59 -4.96 24.59
C SER A 437 -12.09 -5.57 25.90
N ALA A 438 -13.40 -5.77 25.99
CA ALA A 438 -14.06 -6.42 27.13
C ALA A 438 -14.06 -7.96 27.05
N PHE A 439 -13.72 -8.54 25.89
CA PHE A 439 -13.80 -9.99 25.64
C PHE A 439 -12.52 -10.76 25.99
N ASP A 440 -11.50 -10.05 26.41
CA ASP A 440 -10.26 -10.64 26.85
C ASP A 440 -10.45 -11.05 28.33
N ASP A 441 -10.57 -12.35 28.61
CA ASP A 441 -10.83 -12.97 29.94
C ASP A 441 -9.69 -12.73 30.97
N ILE A 442 -8.88 -11.70 30.77
CA ILE A 442 -7.76 -11.26 31.60
C ILE A 442 -8.25 -10.10 32.46
N ASP A 443 -7.91 -10.11 33.75
CA ASP A 443 -8.06 -8.94 34.62
C ASP A 443 -7.17 -7.81 34.06
N ILE A 444 -7.72 -6.93 33.21
CA ILE A 444 -6.96 -5.80 32.64
C ILE A 444 -6.50 -4.92 33.80
N GLU A 445 -5.19 -4.89 34.05
CA GLU A 445 -4.61 -3.97 35.03
C GLU A 445 -4.82 -2.54 34.53
N ASN A 446 -5.89 -1.91 35.02
CA ASN A 446 -6.19 -0.51 34.76
C ASN A 446 -5.05 0.39 35.25
N PHE A 447 -4.96 1.59 34.67
CA PHE A 447 -4.04 2.60 35.18
C PHE A 447 -4.47 3.02 36.60
N GLU A 448 -3.54 3.07 37.55
CA GLU A 448 -3.82 3.66 38.86
C GLU A 448 -4.25 5.11 38.68
N SER A 449 -5.26 5.58 39.43
CA SER A 449 -5.89 6.88 39.19
C SER A 449 -4.88 8.05 39.16
N GLU A 450 -3.89 8.02 40.05
CA GLU A 450 -2.82 9.03 40.13
C GLU A 450 -1.96 9.11 38.84
N ASN A 451 -1.91 8.06 37.99
CA ASN A 451 -1.11 8.08 36.75
C ASN A 451 -1.77 8.87 35.61
N TRP A 452 -3.10 9.07 35.62
CA TRP A 452 -3.80 9.90 34.63
C TRP A 452 -3.29 11.35 34.61
N ILE A 453 -2.78 11.84 35.75
CA ILE A 453 -2.22 13.19 35.89
C ILE A 453 -1.11 13.50 34.86
N HIS A 454 -0.41 12.47 34.35
CA HIS A 454 0.65 12.64 33.37
C HIS A 454 0.14 13.16 32.01
N LEU A 455 -1.11 12.86 31.64
CA LEU A 455 -1.70 13.35 30.39
C LEU A 455 -2.02 14.86 30.45
N ASN A 456 -2.01 15.49 31.63
CA ASN A 456 -2.25 16.93 31.78
C ASN A 456 -1.26 17.84 31.06
N ALA A 457 -0.12 17.31 30.58
CA ALA A 457 0.82 18.02 29.73
C ALA A 457 0.31 18.21 28.28
N LEU A 458 -0.68 17.43 27.83
CA LEU A 458 -1.19 17.40 26.45
C LEU A 458 -2.16 18.56 26.15
N LYS A 459 -1.70 19.80 26.30
CA LYS A 459 -2.53 21.02 26.15
C LYS A 459 -3.13 21.25 24.76
N LYS A 460 -2.69 20.50 23.74
CA LYS A 460 -3.22 20.56 22.36
C LYS A 460 -4.24 19.47 22.03
N LEU A 461 -4.47 18.52 22.94
CA LEU A 461 -5.34 17.37 22.69
C LEU A 461 -6.78 17.85 22.45
N LYS A 462 -7.40 17.37 21.38
CA LYS A 462 -8.76 17.69 20.93
C LYS A 462 -9.67 16.48 20.92
N SER A 463 -9.16 15.31 20.54
CA SER A 463 -9.88 14.03 20.63
C SER A 463 -9.18 13.09 21.61
N LEU A 464 -9.98 12.42 22.45
CA LEU A 464 -9.52 11.42 23.41
C LEU A 464 -10.49 10.23 23.37
N SER A 465 -9.98 9.01 23.15
CA SER A 465 -10.72 7.78 23.40
C SER A 465 -10.09 6.99 24.53
N LEU A 466 -10.90 6.56 25.50
CA LEU A 466 -10.50 5.70 26.62
C LEU A 466 -11.55 4.58 26.78
N PHE A 467 -11.32 3.42 26.16
CA PHE A 467 -12.23 2.26 26.25
C PHE A 467 -11.57 1.17 27.08
N TYR A 468 -12.27 0.72 28.14
CA TYR A 468 -11.85 -0.41 28.99
C TYR A 468 -10.43 -0.22 29.58
N VAL A 469 -10.19 0.99 30.11
CA VAL A 469 -8.93 1.39 30.78
C VAL A 469 -9.15 2.28 32.02
N LEU A 470 -10.35 2.83 32.19
CA LEU A 470 -10.74 3.62 33.36
C LEU A 470 -11.33 2.65 34.40
N VAL A 471 -10.96 2.81 35.67
CA VAL A 471 -11.57 2.08 36.77
C VAL A 471 -13.00 2.53 36.97
N ASP A 472 -13.21 3.85 37.00
CA ASP A 472 -14.52 4.47 37.01
C ASP A 472 -14.49 5.91 36.44
N GLN A 473 -15.61 6.60 36.49
CA GLN A 473 -15.77 7.97 36.02
C GLN A 473 -14.95 9.03 36.79
N TYR A 474 -14.48 8.75 38.01
CA TYR A 474 -13.73 9.70 38.84
C TYR A 474 -12.27 9.83 38.41
N ASP A 475 -11.69 8.84 37.72
CA ASP A 475 -10.38 8.95 37.04
C ASP A 475 -10.32 10.16 36.09
N LEU A 476 -11.46 10.54 35.50
CA LEU A 476 -11.57 11.73 34.65
C LEU A 476 -11.32 13.04 35.44
N LEU A 477 -11.38 13.06 36.77
CA LEU A 477 -11.05 14.25 37.56
C LEU A 477 -9.55 14.56 37.55
N ASP A 478 -8.69 13.57 37.29
CA ASP A 478 -7.24 13.79 37.20
C ASP A 478 -6.81 14.38 35.85
N LEU A 479 -7.72 14.45 34.86
CA LEU A 479 -7.46 14.96 33.50
C LEU A 479 -7.75 16.46 33.30
N THR A 480 -7.86 17.26 34.38
CA THR A 480 -8.16 18.71 34.34
C THR A 480 -7.22 19.56 33.47
N GLY A 481 -6.07 19.02 33.10
CA GLY A 481 -5.10 19.66 32.22
C GLY A 481 -5.47 19.63 30.74
N LEU A 482 -6.42 18.81 30.30
CA LEU A 482 -6.85 18.67 28.89
C LEU A 482 -7.80 19.81 28.46
N THR A 483 -7.35 21.06 28.65
CA THR A 483 -8.18 22.28 28.50
C THR A 483 -8.67 22.55 27.07
N SER A 484 -8.11 21.86 26.07
CA SER A 484 -8.45 22.01 24.64
C SER A 484 -9.28 20.85 24.10
N LEU A 485 -9.67 19.89 24.94
CA LEU A 485 -10.39 18.69 24.52
C LEU A 485 -11.78 19.08 24.01
N GLU A 486 -12.13 18.58 22.81
CA GLU A 486 -13.38 18.88 22.10
C GLU A 486 -14.27 17.64 21.96
N THR A 487 -13.67 16.47 21.74
CA THR A 487 -14.32 15.15 21.64
C THR A 487 -13.76 14.20 22.70
N LEU A 488 -14.63 13.56 23.47
CA LEU A 488 -14.29 12.50 24.42
C LEU A 488 -15.13 11.27 24.10
N ASN A 489 -14.47 10.14 23.85
CA ASN A 489 -15.09 8.84 23.62
C ASN A 489 -14.72 7.91 24.79
N ILE A 490 -15.70 7.30 25.44
CA ILE A 490 -15.47 6.42 26.60
C ILE A 490 -16.27 5.13 26.51
N ALA A 491 -15.68 4.03 26.98
CA ALA A 491 -16.38 2.77 27.25
C ALA A 491 -15.90 2.24 28.61
N PHE A 492 -16.83 1.84 29.46
CA PHE A 492 -16.56 1.27 30.78
C PHE A 492 -16.83 -0.24 30.77
N HIS A 493 -16.26 -0.98 31.71
CA HIS A 493 -16.54 -2.41 31.88
C HIS A 493 -17.97 -2.69 32.37
N ASP A 494 -18.52 -1.80 33.21
CA ASP A 494 -19.88 -1.87 33.73
C ASP A 494 -20.78 -0.81 33.07
N ASP A 495 -22.04 -1.16 32.85
CA ASP A 495 -23.05 -0.23 32.34
C ASP A 495 -23.27 0.96 33.27
N VAL A 496 -23.31 2.15 32.67
CA VAL A 496 -23.55 3.40 33.39
C VAL A 496 -25.06 3.56 33.66
N ASP A 497 -25.48 3.32 34.91
CA ASP A 497 -26.87 3.51 35.32
C ASP A 497 -27.32 4.99 35.32
N ALA A 498 -28.61 5.24 35.55
CA ALA A 498 -29.16 6.60 35.49
C ALA A 498 -28.56 7.58 36.54
N SER A 499 -28.03 7.07 37.66
CA SER A 499 -27.28 7.85 38.65
C SER A 499 -25.85 8.09 38.18
N GLY A 500 -25.16 7.02 37.76
CA GLY A 500 -23.81 7.10 37.21
C GLY A 500 -23.72 8.06 36.04
N PHE A 501 -24.72 8.10 35.16
CA PHE A 501 -24.76 9.02 34.02
C PHE A 501 -24.84 10.50 34.44
N GLU A 502 -25.60 10.81 35.50
CA GLU A 502 -25.68 12.17 36.04
C GLU A 502 -24.34 12.59 36.68
N ASP A 503 -23.72 11.71 37.45
CA ASP A 503 -22.42 11.93 38.09
C ASP A 503 -21.30 12.06 37.05
N LEU A 504 -21.27 11.19 36.03
CA LEU A 504 -20.39 11.25 34.86
C LEU A 504 -20.53 12.58 34.12
N CYS A 505 -21.76 13.01 33.84
CA CYS A 505 -22.03 14.32 33.23
C CYS A 505 -21.48 15.47 34.09
N GLN A 506 -21.64 15.40 35.42
CA GLN A 506 -21.12 16.42 36.33
C GLN A 506 -19.59 16.46 36.32
N THR A 507 -18.93 15.30 36.40
CA THR A 507 -17.47 15.17 36.32
C THR A 507 -16.94 15.73 35.01
N ILE A 508 -17.53 15.36 33.88
CA ILE A 508 -17.11 15.82 32.54
C ILE A 508 -17.24 17.35 32.42
N LEU A 509 -18.36 17.93 32.85
CA LEU A 509 -18.58 19.38 32.83
C LEU A 509 -17.65 20.15 33.80
N GLN A 510 -17.14 19.49 34.85
CA GLN A 510 -16.16 20.04 35.77
C GLN A 510 -14.72 19.96 35.20
N THR A 511 -14.35 18.86 34.56
CA THR A 511 -12.99 18.63 34.07
C THR A 511 -12.70 19.31 32.73
N PHE A 512 -13.63 19.23 31.76
CA PHE A 512 -13.34 19.53 30.35
C PHE A 512 -14.09 20.79 29.85
N PRO A 513 -13.58 22.01 30.09
CA PRO A 513 -14.31 23.26 29.81
C PRO A 513 -14.53 23.57 28.32
N SER A 514 -13.85 22.86 27.43
CA SER A 514 -13.93 23.04 25.97
C SER A 514 -14.71 21.92 25.26
N LEU A 515 -15.22 20.93 26.00
CA LEU A 515 -15.81 19.73 25.42
C LEU A 515 -17.11 20.05 24.67
N LYS A 516 -17.20 19.57 23.43
CA LYS A 516 -18.33 19.77 22.53
C LYS A 516 -19.10 18.48 22.31
N LYS A 517 -18.39 17.34 22.29
CA LYS A 517 -18.96 16.02 22.07
C LYS A 517 -18.45 15.00 23.08
N LEU A 518 -19.38 14.26 23.66
CA LEU A 518 -19.17 13.07 24.46
C LEU A 518 -19.80 11.89 23.71
N ARG A 519 -19.05 10.81 23.49
CA ARG A 519 -19.57 9.53 23.00
C ARG A 519 -19.39 8.48 24.08
N ILE A 520 -20.48 7.86 24.50
CA ILE A 520 -20.49 6.75 25.45
C ILE A 520 -20.75 5.48 24.64
N PHE A 521 -19.77 4.60 24.63
CA PHE A 521 -19.80 3.35 23.90
C PHE A 521 -20.17 2.19 24.83
N SER A 522 -21.01 1.29 24.32
CA SER A 522 -21.37 0.01 24.92
C SER A 522 -21.28 -1.09 23.85
N ASP A 523 -21.02 -2.31 24.29
CA ASP A 523 -21.05 -3.53 23.48
C ASP A 523 -22.47 -4.10 23.35
N GLU A 524 -23.40 -3.71 24.23
CA GLU A 524 -24.82 -4.03 24.05
C GLU A 524 -25.38 -3.38 22.77
N MET A 525 -26.21 -4.14 22.04
CA MET A 525 -26.90 -3.70 20.82
C MET A 525 -28.03 -2.70 21.13
N GLY A 526 -27.66 -1.53 21.62
CA GLY A 526 -28.53 -0.37 21.80
C GLY A 526 -28.91 0.29 20.47
N MET A 527 -29.94 1.15 20.52
CA MET A 527 -30.19 2.10 19.43
C MET A 527 -29.27 3.30 19.63
N ASP A 528 -28.38 3.58 18.68
CA ASP A 528 -27.56 4.78 18.73
C ASP A 528 -28.45 6.03 18.84
N TYR A 529 -28.18 6.91 19.82
CA TYR A 529 -29.00 8.11 20.02
C TYR A 529 -28.22 9.28 20.59
N THR A 530 -28.62 10.49 20.19
CA THR A 530 -27.98 11.75 20.59
C THR A 530 -28.89 12.61 21.45
N MET A 531 -28.32 13.23 22.48
CA MET A 531 -28.95 14.27 23.30
C MET A 531 -28.04 15.49 23.46
N GLN A 532 -28.56 16.54 24.10
CA GLN A 532 -27.85 17.81 24.28
C GLN A 532 -27.99 18.28 25.74
N ARG A 533 -26.86 18.54 26.41
CA ARG A 533 -26.82 18.96 27.83
C ARG A 533 -25.93 20.19 27.98
N GLY A 534 -26.52 21.37 28.15
CA GLY A 534 -25.77 22.62 28.38
C GLY A 534 -24.89 23.08 27.20
N GLY A 535 -25.06 22.49 26.01
CA GLY A 535 -24.21 22.73 24.83
C GLY A 535 -23.24 21.59 24.52
N LEU A 536 -23.14 20.59 25.38
CA LEU A 536 -22.47 19.31 25.12
C LEU A 536 -23.40 18.39 24.32
N GLU A 537 -22.96 17.95 23.15
CA GLU A 537 -23.54 16.82 22.42
C GLU A 537 -23.16 15.52 23.14
N ILE A 538 -24.14 14.71 23.52
CA ILE A 538 -23.90 13.39 24.09
C ILE A 538 -24.49 12.36 23.15
N GLU A 539 -23.67 11.44 22.67
CA GLU A 539 -24.05 10.33 21.81
C GLU A 539 -23.84 9.02 22.57
N PHE A 540 -24.87 8.19 22.60
CA PHE A 540 -24.72 6.77 22.95
C PHE A 540 -24.55 6.02 21.63
N ALA A 541 -23.47 5.26 21.53
CA ALA A 541 -23.08 4.56 20.32
C ALA A 541 -22.77 3.09 20.64
N SER A 542 -23.17 2.20 19.73
CA SER A 542 -22.67 0.83 19.71
C SER A 542 -21.31 0.77 19.00
N PHE A 543 -20.44 -0.14 19.44
CA PHE A 543 -19.17 -0.44 18.76
C PHE A 543 -18.96 -1.95 18.70
N ASN A 544 -18.67 -2.46 17.50
CA ASN A 544 -18.30 -3.84 17.28
C ASN A 544 -16.80 -3.97 17.02
N PHE A 545 -16.11 -4.76 17.85
CA PHE A 545 -14.69 -5.02 17.71
C PHE A 545 -14.40 -5.74 16.39
N GLY A 546 -13.81 -5.00 15.44
CA GLY A 546 -13.48 -5.49 14.10
C GLY A 546 -13.59 -4.41 13.03
N ASP A 547 -14.53 -3.48 13.17
CA ASP A 547 -14.77 -2.40 12.22
C ASP A 547 -13.81 -1.19 12.41
N GLU A 548 -13.68 -0.35 11.38
CA GLU A 548 -13.02 0.96 11.52
C GLU A 548 -13.91 1.91 12.33
N VAL A 549 -13.59 2.09 13.61
CA VAL A 549 -14.31 3.03 14.50
C VAL A 549 -13.96 4.46 14.13
N GLU A 550 -14.97 5.28 13.78
CA GLU A 550 -14.80 6.72 13.58
C GLU A 550 -14.68 7.44 14.95
N LEU A 551 -13.44 7.60 15.42
CA LEU A 551 -13.09 8.19 16.72
C LEU A 551 -12.84 9.72 16.70
N ASP A 552 -12.87 10.35 15.53
CA ASP A 552 -12.66 11.80 15.32
C ASP A 552 -13.98 12.62 15.40
#